data_AF-A0A9P9A9J1-F1
#
_entry.id   AF-A0A9P9A9J1-F1
#
_cell.length_a   1.000
_cell.length_b   1.000
_cell.length_c   1.000
_cell.angle_alpha   90.00
_cell.angle_beta   90.00
_cell.angle_gamma   90.00
#
_symmetry.space_group_name_H-M   'P 1'
#
loop_
_entity.id
_entity.type
_entity.pdbx_description
1 polymer ?
#
loop_
_entity_poly.entity_id
_entity_poly.type
_entity_poly.pdbx_seq_one_letter_code
_entity_poly.pdbx_strand_id
1 'polypeptide(L)'
;MSSLDKAFTIEIDGAPIVKVTDQIRERTQARVADSGINAMFTLKEGRLSSDGYHLGRYTIENRSFMPKEVFWFPKGDGTSQSQAVSAEKSGDSYKLQFGGGSLIAEGGRVFADLQGLGDNKVVIKFVTEA
;
A
#
# COMPACT_ATOMS: atom_id res chain seq x y z
N MET A 1 -16.75 -1.33 4.49
CA MET A 1 -15.29 -1.30 4.25
C MET A 1 -14.97 -0.13 3.32
N SER A 2 -13.75 0.42 3.36
CA SER A 2 -13.40 1.65 2.61
C SER A 2 -13.32 1.43 1.10
N SER A 3 -13.79 2.40 0.32
CA SER A 3 -13.64 2.46 -1.14
C SER A 3 -13.28 3.88 -1.55
N LEU A 4 -12.55 4.05 -2.65
CA LEU A 4 -12.28 5.33 -3.29
C LEU A 4 -12.70 5.26 -4.76
N ASP A 5 -13.41 6.27 -5.24
CA ASP A 5 -14.09 6.24 -6.54
C ASP A 5 -13.15 6.48 -7.74
N LYS A 6 -11.90 6.87 -7.47
CA LYS A 6 -10.90 7.20 -8.48
C LYS A 6 -9.63 6.40 -8.28
N ALA A 7 -8.96 6.10 -9.39
CA ALA A 7 -7.61 5.53 -9.36
C ALA A 7 -6.59 6.56 -8.88
N PHE A 8 -5.51 6.09 -8.27
CA PHE A 8 -4.47 6.94 -7.71
C PHE A 8 -3.10 6.26 -7.64
N THR A 9 -2.04 7.04 -7.47
CA THR A 9 -0.72 6.56 -7.07
C THR A 9 -0.46 6.87 -5.60
N ILE A 10 0.51 6.16 -5.00
CA ILE A 10 0.96 6.38 -3.64
C ILE A 10 2.45 6.73 -3.67
N GLU A 11 2.81 7.80 -2.99
CA GLU A 11 4.20 8.21 -2.77
C GLU A 11 4.51 8.24 -1.27
N ILE A 12 5.73 7.86 -0.91
CA ILE A 12 6.27 7.97 0.45
C ILE A 12 7.53 8.82 0.32
N ASP A 13 7.55 9.98 0.98
CA ASP A 13 8.60 11.00 0.86
C ASP A 13 8.91 11.41 -0.59
N GLY A 14 7.87 11.43 -1.42
CA GLY A 14 7.97 11.76 -2.85
C GLY A 14 8.38 10.60 -3.76
N ALA A 15 8.85 9.47 -3.20
CA ALA A 15 9.18 8.28 -3.97
C ALA A 15 7.92 7.42 -4.19
N PRO A 16 7.55 7.09 -5.44
CA PRO A 16 6.36 6.31 -5.74
C PRO A 16 6.54 4.84 -5.37
N ILE A 17 5.46 4.20 -4.92
CA ILE A 17 5.41 2.73 -4.82
C ILE A 17 5.41 2.16 -6.24
N VAL A 18 6.39 1.31 -6.53
CA VAL A 18 6.56 0.71 -7.86
C VAL A 18 5.74 -0.55 -8.02
N LYS A 19 5.27 -0.75 -9.26
CA LYS A 19 4.58 -1.97 -9.67
C LYS A 19 5.54 -3.17 -9.62
N VAL A 20 4.99 -4.36 -9.35
CA VAL A 20 5.68 -5.62 -9.61
C VAL A 20 5.82 -5.82 -11.13
N THR A 21 7.06 -5.94 -11.61
CA THR A 21 7.35 -6.11 -13.05
C THR A 21 7.17 -7.54 -13.53
N ASP A 22 7.38 -8.51 -12.64
CA ASP A 22 7.30 -9.94 -12.96
C ASP A 22 5.98 -10.56 -12.47
N GLN A 23 5.59 -11.67 -13.10
CA GLN A 23 4.51 -12.51 -12.56
C GLN A 23 5.00 -13.22 -11.30
N ILE A 24 4.73 -12.64 -10.14
CA ILE A 24 5.10 -13.25 -8.87
C ILE A 24 4.06 -14.32 -8.50
N ARG A 25 4.55 -15.52 -8.15
CA ARG A 25 3.72 -16.62 -7.65
C ARG A 25 3.54 -16.57 -6.13
N GLU A 26 4.46 -15.91 -5.45
CA GLU A 26 4.46 -15.70 -4.01
C GLU A 26 4.39 -14.21 -3.69
N ARG A 27 4.05 -13.88 -2.44
CA ARG A 27 4.04 -12.49 -2.00
C ARG A 27 5.45 -11.89 -2.06
N THR A 28 5.56 -10.65 -2.50
CA THR A 28 6.83 -9.91 -2.57
C THR A 28 6.69 -8.59 -1.84
N GLN A 29 7.70 -8.21 -1.04
CA GLN A 29 7.65 -6.95 -0.30
C GLN A 29 7.63 -5.77 -1.27
N ALA A 30 6.74 -4.82 -1.01
CA ALA A 30 6.63 -3.61 -1.80
C ALA A 30 7.82 -2.68 -1.60
N ARG A 31 8.09 -1.87 -2.62
CA ARG A 31 9.23 -0.96 -2.67
C ARG A 31 8.81 0.40 -3.21
N VAL A 32 9.59 1.41 -2.84
CA VAL A 32 9.58 2.73 -3.48
C VAL A 32 10.85 2.89 -4.32
N ALA A 33 10.75 3.60 -5.44
CA ALA A 33 11.90 3.97 -6.25
C ALA A 33 11.59 5.19 -7.13
N ASP A 34 12.59 6.07 -7.31
CA ASP A 34 12.46 7.25 -8.18
C ASP A 34 12.38 6.86 -9.67
N SER A 35 12.94 5.70 -10.02
CA SER A 35 12.89 5.13 -11.37
C SER A 35 12.11 3.81 -11.37
N GLY A 36 11.15 3.67 -12.27
CA GLY A 36 10.34 2.48 -12.42
C GLY A 36 8.96 2.78 -13.00
N ILE A 37 8.10 1.77 -13.07
CA ILE A 37 6.70 1.96 -13.42
C ILE A 37 5.91 2.12 -12.12
N ASN A 38 5.30 3.29 -11.92
CA ASN A 38 4.48 3.58 -10.75
C ASN A 38 3.28 2.65 -10.72
N ALA A 39 2.95 2.12 -9.54
CA ALA A 39 1.75 1.34 -9.37
C ALA A 39 0.50 2.24 -9.40
N MET A 40 -0.45 1.89 -10.27
CA MET A 40 -1.76 2.51 -10.31
C MET A 40 -2.73 1.72 -9.43
N PHE A 41 -3.30 2.37 -8.43
CA PHE A 41 -4.15 1.74 -7.43
C PHE A 41 -5.63 2.06 -7.60
N THR A 42 -6.46 1.09 -7.26
CA THR A 42 -7.87 1.30 -6.91
C THR A 42 -8.13 0.72 -5.52
N LEU A 43 -8.97 1.38 -4.73
CA LEU A 43 -9.41 0.86 -3.43
C LEU A 43 -10.90 0.54 -3.49
N LYS A 44 -11.25 -0.74 -3.37
CA LYS A 44 -12.64 -1.20 -3.34
C LYS A 44 -12.84 -2.19 -2.21
N GLU A 45 -13.77 -1.91 -1.30
CA GLU A 45 -14.11 -2.78 -0.17
C GLU A 45 -12.87 -3.20 0.65
N GLY A 46 -11.97 -2.25 0.88
CA GLY A 46 -10.73 -2.44 1.62
C GLY A 46 -9.63 -3.19 0.85
N ARG A 47 -9.83 -3.49 -0.44
CA ARG A 47 -8.83 -4.12 -1.30
C ARG A 47 -8.12 -3.08 -2.16
N LEU A 48 -6.90 -2.75 -1.76
CA LEU A 48 -6.00 -1.89 -2.51
C LEU A 48 -5.34 -2.70 -3.63
N SER A 49 -5.72 -2.44 -4.88
CA SER A 49 -5.43 -3.31 -6.03
C SER A 49 -4.61 -2.59 -7.10
N SER A 50 -3.67 -3.29 -7.73
CA SER A 50 -2.93 -2.82 -8.90
C SER A 50 -2.57 -4.00 -9.80
N ASP A 51 -2.92 -3.95 -11.09
CA ASP A 51 -2.45 -4.87 -12.15
C ASP A 51 -2.37 -6.37 -11.80
N GLY A 52 -3.47 -6.94 -11.32
CA GLY A 52 -3.49 -8.37 -10.96
C GLY A 52 -2.98 -8.70 -9.56
N TYR A 53 -2.63 -7.68 -8.77
CA TYR A 53 -2.16 -7.80 -7.39
C TYR A 53 -2.99 -6.97 -6.42
N HIS A 54 -2.83 -7.28 -5.13
CA HIS A 54 -3.28 -6.47 -4.01
C HIS A 54 -2.10 -6.07 -3.13
N LEU A 55 -2.11 -4.84 -2.62
CA LEU A 55 -1.12 -4.34 -1.68
C LEU A 55 -1.70 -4.36 -0.27
N GLY A 56 -0.99 -4.96 0.68
CA GLY A 56 -1.48 -5.05 2.06
C GLY A 56 -0.49 -5.65 3.04
N ARG A 57 -0.90 -5.76 4.30
CA ARG A 57 -0.20 -6.55 5.34
C ARG A 57 -0.69 -7.98 5.34
N TYR A 58 0.15 -8.89 5.82
CA TYR A 58 -0.23 -10.29 5.98
C TYR A 58 -1.19 -10.45 7.18
N THR A 59 -2.11 -11.40 7.13
CA THR A 59 -3.09 -11.62 8.22
C THR A 59 -2.47 -12.23 9.47
N ILE A 60 -1.38 -13.00 9.33
CA ILE A 60 -0.70 -13.70 10.43
C ILE A 60 0.72 -13.16 10.59
N GLU A 61 0.90 -12.21 11.48
CA GLU A 61 2.19 -11.58 11.76
C GLU A 61 2.65 -11.89 13.20
N ASN A 62 3.94 -11.68 13.48
CA ASN A 62 4.38 -11.63 14.87
C ASN A 62 3.65 -10.50 15.62
N ARG A 63 3.51 -10.65 16.95
CA ARG A 63 2.74 -9.72 17.79
C ARG A 63 3.52 -8.47 18.24
N SER A 64 4.68 -8.19 17.64
CA SER A 64 5.41 -6.97 17.97
C SER A 64 4.76 -5.75 17.33
N PHE A 65 5.02 -4.56 17.86
CA PHE A 65 4.61 -3.29 17.23
C PHE A 65 5.68 -2.71 16.29
N MET A 66 6.77 -3.43 16.05
CA MET A 66 7.77 -3.03 15.04
C MET A 66 7.10 -2.89 13.66
N PRO A 67 7.60 -1.98 12.79
CA PRO A 67 7.07 -1.80 11.44
C PRO A 67 6.85 -3.14 10.73
N LYS A 68 5.69 -3.27 10.09
CA LYS A 68 5.26 -4.51 9.43
C LYS A 68 5.47 -4.41 7.94
N GLU A 69 6.03 -5.45 7.34
CA GLU A 69 6.26 -5.50 5.91
C GLU A 69 4.93 -5.40 5.14
N VAL A 70 4.91 -4.56 4.11
CA VAL A 70 3.79 -4.45 3.19
C VAL A 70 4.13 -5.23 1.93
N PHE A 71 3.23 -6.09 1.49
CA PHE A 71 3.46 -7.02 0.39
C PHE A 71 2.50 -6.80 -0.76
N TRP A 72 2.99 -7.11 -1.95
CA TRP A 72 2.20 -7.46 -3.11
C TRP A 72 1.73 -8.91 -3.02
N PHE A 73 0.43 -9.12 -3.14
CA PHE A 73 -0.23 -10.43 -3.16
C PHE A 73 -0.85 -10.66 -4.55
N PRO A 74 -0.58 -11.80 -5.22
CA PRO A 74 -1.31 -12.17 -6.44
C PRO A 74 -2.82 -12.23 -6.21
N LYS A 75 -3.62 -11.70 -7.15
CA LYS A 75 -5.07 -11.89 -7.14
C LYS A 75 -5.39 -13.38 -7.31
N GLY A 76 -6.14 -13.95 -6.38
CA GLY A 76 -6.42 -15.39 -6.26
C GLY A 76 -6.57 -15.82 -4.80
N ASP A 77 -6.19 -17.05 -4.46
CA ASP A 77 -6.30 -17.62 -3.09
C ASP A 77 -5.61 -16.77 -2.00
N GLY A 78 -4.65 -15.91 -2.38
CA GLY A 78 -3.97 -14.95 -1.51
C GLY A 78 -4.82 -13.79 -1.01
N THR A 79 -6.05 -13.59 -1.51
CA THR A 79 -6.94 -12.52 -1.03
C THR A 79 -7.34 -12.73 0.44
N SER A 80 -7.40 -13.98 0.89
CA SER A 80 -7.63 -14.36 2.29
C SER A 80 -6.45 -14.05 3.21
N GLN A 81 -5.26 -13.81 2.64
CA GLN A 81 -4.01 -13.69 3.37
C GLN A 81 -3.59 -12.24 3.63
N SER A 82 -4.30 -11.26 3.06
CA SER A 82 -4.02 -9.84 3.29
C SER A 82 -5.12 -9.17 4.11
N GLN A 83 -4.70 -8.32 5.05
CA GLN A 83 -5.59 -7.45 5.82
C GLN A 83 -6.20 -6.38 4.92
N ALA A 84 -7.40 -5.92 5.29
CA ALA A 84 -8.05 -4.82 4.59
C ALA A 84 -7.30 -3.49 4.82
N VAL A 85 -7.24 -2.66 3.78
CA VAL A 85 -6.74 -1.28 3.84
C VAL A 85 -7.93 -0.35 4.05
N SER A 86 -7.86 0.55 5.03
CA SER A 86 -8.85 1.61 5.18
C SER A 86 -8.33 2.91 4.57
N ALA A 87 -9.26 3.77 4.17
CA ALA A 87 -8.99 5.13 3.76
C ALA A 87 -9.84 6.08 4.60
N GLU A 88 -9.20 7.10 5.18
CA GLU A 88 -9.86 8.15 5.94
C GLU A 88 -9.58 9.50 5.28
N LYS A 89 -10.62 10.32 5.12
CA LYS A 89 -10.48 11.67 4.59
C LYS A 89 -9.93 12.59 5.68
N SER A 90 -8.82 13.27 5.39
CA SER A 90 -8.17 14.23 6.28
C SER A 90 -8.00 15.56 5.54
N GLY A 91 -8.94 16.48 5.78
CA GLY A 91 -9.07 17.71 4.98
C GLY A 91 -9.31 17.39 3.50
N ASP A 92 -8.43 17.90 2.63
CA ASP A 92 -8.49 17.68 1.18
C ASP A 92 -7.70 16.44 0.73
N SER A 93 -7.13 15.68 1.67
CA SER A 93 -6.31 14.50 1.41
C SER A 93 -6.94 13.22 1.96
N TYR A 94 -6.38 12.08 1.58
CA TYR A 94 -6.75 10.78 2.14
C TYR A 94 -5.54 10.14 2.82
N LYS A 95 -5.78 9.56 4.00
CA LYS A 95 -4.81 8.73 4.72
C LYS A 95 -5.20 7.27 4.57
N LEU A 96 -4.29 6.46 4.03
CA LEU A 96 -4.47 5.00 4.02
C LEU A 96 -3.94 4.41 5.32
N GLN A 97 -4.66 3.46 5.89
CA GLN A 97 -4.17 2.66 7.01
C GLN A 97 -4.08 1.19 6.63
N PHE A 98 -2.95 0.59 6.96
CA PHE A 98 -2.63 -0.80 6.74
C PHE A 98 -2.71 -1.51 8.09
N GLY A 99 -3.90 -2.01 8.44
CA GLY A 99 -4.15 -2.63 9.75
C GLY A 99 -3.83 -1.71 10.93
N GLY A 100 -4.19 -0.42 10.81
CA GLY A 100 -3.97 0.62 11.80
C GLY A 100 -2.64 1.37 11.69
N GLY A 101 -1.70 0.94 10.83
CA GLY A 101 -0.44 1.63 10.61
C GLY A 101 -0.43 2.53 9.37
N SER A 102 0.34 3.62 9.42
CA SER A 102 0.65 4.46 8.24
C SER A 102 1.83 3.88 7.48
N LEU A 103 1.95 4.18 6.18
CA LEU A 103 3.10 3.71 5.41
C LEU A 103 4.36 4.49 5.75
N ILE A 104 5.48 3.78 5.81
CA ILE A 104 6.83 4.33 5.88
C ILE A 104 7.73 3.62 4.86
N ALA A 105 8.84 4.24 4.50
CA ALA A 105 9.86 3.65 3.64
C ALA A 105 11.22 3.62 4.36
N GLU A 106 11.83 2.44 4.42
CA GLU A 106 13.18 2.24 4.97
C GLU A 106 14.01 1.40 4.00
N GLY A 107 15.16 1.93 3.57
CA GLY A 107 16.03 1.24 2.60
C GLY A 107 15.32 0.88 1.29
N GLY A 108 14.38 1.72 0.83
CA GLY A 108 13.57 1.51 -0.38
C GLY A 108 12.47 0.46 -0.23
N ARG A 109 12.28 -0.11 0.96
CA ARG A 109 11.23 -1.10 1.26
C ARG A 109 10.08 -0.43 2.00
N VAL A 110 8.86 -0.87 1.70
CA VAL A 110 7.64 -0.31 2.30
C VAL A 110 7.25 -1.12 3.54
N PHE A 111 6.93 -0.40 4.60
CA PHE A 111 6.39 -0.95 5.83
C PHE A 111 5.15 -0.17 6.29
N ALA A 112 4.38 -0.77 7.18
CA ALA A 112 3.34 -0.12 7.95
C ALA A 112 3.85 0.11 9.37
N ASP A 113 3.96 1.37 9.76
CA ASP A 113 4.34 1.77 11.10
C ASP A 113 3.13 1.68 12.04
N LEU A 114 3.20 0.75 12.99
CA LEU A 114 2.15 0.52 13.98
C LEU A 114 2.32 1.35 15.24
N GLN A 115 3.49 1.98 15.44
CA GLN A 115 3.77 2.83 16.60
C GLN A 115 3.52 4.31 16.28
N GLY A 116 3.52 4.69 15.00
CA GLY A 116 3.33 6.07 14.56
C GLY A 116 4.53 6.96 14.90
N LEU A 117 5.73 6.38 14.91
CA LEU A 117 7.00 7.05 15.18
C LEU A 117 7.70 7.54 13.91
N GLY A 118 7.35 6.98 12.75
CA GLY A 118 7.86 7.43 11.46
C GLY A 118 7.28 8.78 11.08
N ASP A 119 8.11 9.63 10.48
CA ASP A 119 7.76 10.96 10.00
C ASP A 119 7.56 11.02 8.47
N ASN A 120 7.63 9.86 7.80
CA ASN A 120 7.46 9.77 6.35
C ASN A 120 6.14 10.39 5.89
N LYS A 121 6.22 11.24 4.87
CA LYS A 121 5.08 11.88 4.24
C LYS A 121 4.47 10.96 3.19
N VAL A 122 3.30 10.40 3.48
CA VAL A 122 2.51 9.63 2.52
C VAL A 122 1.56 10.54 1.74
N VAL A 123 1.62 10.49 0.41
CA VAL A 123 0.76 11.27 -0.48
C VAL A 123 0.01 10.34 -1.44
N ILE A 124 -1.30 10.53 -1.54
CA ILE A 124 -2.13 9.91 -2.58
C ILE A 124 -2.39 10.94 -3.67
N LYS A 125 -2.07 10.59 -4.92
CA LYS A 125 -2.34 11.44 -6.08
C LYS A 125 -3.38 10.77 -6.97
N PHE A 126 -4.60 11.32 -6.99
CA PHE A 126 -5.63 10.85 -7.89
C PHE A 126 -5.25 11.14 -9.34
N VAL A 127 -5.57 10.20 -10.23
CA VAL A 127 -5.47 10.45 -11.66
C VAL A 127 -6.55 11.46 -12.02
N THR A 128 -6.14 12.61 -12.54
CA THR A 128 -7.05 13.54 -13.22
C THR A 128 -7.37 12.98 -14.59
N GLU A 129 -8.67 12.80 -14.88
CA GLU A 129 -9.12 12.60 -16.25
C GLU A 129 -8.67 13.81 -17.09
N ALA A 130 -8.02 13.54 -18.22
CA ALA A 130 -7.55 14.54 -19.17
C ALA A 130 -8.70 15.11 -20.00
#